data_AF-A0A936L249-F1
#
_entry.id   AF-A0A936L249-F1
#
_cell.length_a   1.000
_cell.length_b   1.000
_cell.length_c   1.000
_cell.angle_alpha   90.00
_cell.angle_beta   90.00
_cell.angle_gamma   90.00
#
_symmetry.space_group_name_H-M   'P 1'
#
loop_
_entity.id
_entity.type
_entity.pdbx_description
1 polymer ?
#
loop_
_entity_poly.entity_id
_entity_poly.type
_entity_poly.pdbx_seq_one_letter_code
_entity_poly.pdbx_strand_id
1 'polypeptide(L)'
;MADINDQVNALLQSNEHLRALQAQMFETMNILIENQKVKSVADDIVIQNQGNIIRNQEVIVKNQVNIINNQKLIVENQVTLSVLVKLQAIILNKINALGGSQESLEDTILTIENLKAAWRSERPDSHVQEADHLNS
;
A
#
# COMPACT_ATOMS: atom_id res chain seq x y z
N MET A 1 10.30 -13.98 -84.26
CA MET A 1 9.54 -15.10 -83.66
C MET A 1 10.16 -15.56 -82.35
N ALA A 2 11.46 -15.93 -82.30
CA ALA A 2 12.13 -16.32 -81.05
C ALA A 2 12.14 -15.23 -79.96
N ASP A 3 12.55 -14.00 -80.30
CA ASP A 3 12.63 -12.84 -79.37
C ASP A 3 11.28 -12.46 -78.73
N ILE A 4 10.18 -12.55 -79.50
CA ILE A 4 8.82 -12.30 -78.97
C ILE A 4 8.41 -13.40 -77.98
N ASN A 5 8.77 -14.66 -78.27
CA ASN A 5 8.49 -15.78 -77.37
C ASN A 5 9.28 -15.65 -76.06
N ASP A 6 10.53 -15.20 -76.12
CA ASP A 6 11.37 -14.97 -74.94
C ASP A 6 10.80 -13.83 -74.07
N GLN A 7 10.32 -12.76 -74.69
CA GLN A 7 9.64 -11.65 -73.98
C GLN A 7 8.32 -12.10 -73.34
N VAL A 8 7.52 -12.92 -74.03
CA VAL A 8 6.28 -13.49 -73.48
C VAL A 8 6.58 -14.42 -72.29
N ASN A 9 7.62 -15.25 -72.38
CA ASN A 9 8.05 -16.11 -71.28
C ASN A 9 8.53 -15.31 -70.06
N ALA A 10 9.27 -14.22 -70.27
CA ALA A 10 9.70 -13.32 -69.20
C ALA A 10 8.51 -12.62 -68.51
N LEU A 11 7.50 -12.20 -69.28
CA LEU A 11 6.26 -11.62 -68.73
C LEU A 11 5.46 -12.64 -67.91
N LEU A 12 5.40 -13.89 -68.35
CA LEU A 12 4.75 -14.97 -67.61
C LEU A 12 5.44 -15.23 -66.26
N GLN A 13 6.77 -15.33 -66.25
CA GLN A 13 7.56 -15.48 -65.02
C GLN A 13 7.38 -14.29 -64.07
N SER A 14 7.38 -13.07 -64.60
CA SER A 14 7.13 -11.86 -63.80
C SER A 14 5.72 -11.87 -63.18
N ASN A 15 4.71 -12.32 -63.92
CA ASN A 15 3.33 -12.43 -63.41
C ASN A 15 3.22 -13.50 -62.32
N GLU A 16 3.87 -14.66 -62.48
CA GLU A 16 3.93 -15.68 -61.43
C GLU A 16 4.62 -15.16 -60.16
N HIS A 17 5.72 -14.43 -60.31
CA HIS A 17 6.41 -13.81 -59.18
C HIS A 17 5.51 -12.78 -58.46
N LEU A 18 4.79 -11.94 -59.20
CA LEU A 18 3.84 -10.99 -58.63
C LEU A 18 2.70 -11.68 -57.88
N ARG A 19 2.18 -12.81 -58.40
CA ARG A 19 1.17 -13.61 -57.69
C ARG A 19 1.70 -14.21 -56.39
N ALA A 20 2.92 -14.74 -56.41
CA ALA A 20 3.57 -15.28 -55.22
C ALA A 20 3.79 -14.19 -54.16
N LEU A 21 4.27 -13.01 -54.57
CA LEU A 21 4.43 -11.85 -53.70
C LEU A 21 3.08 -11.41 -53.12
N GLN A 22 2.04 -11.34 -53.94
CA GLN A 22 0.70 -10.97 -53.49
C GLN A 22 0.16 -11.95 -52.44
N ALA A 23 0.34 -13.26 -52.65
CA ALA A 23 -0.04 -14.28 -51.67
C ALA A 23 0.72 -14.11 -50.34
N GLN A 24 2.04 -13.84 -50.40
CA GLN A 24 2.85 -13.58 -49.22
C GLN A 24 2.42 -12.31 -48.47
N MET A 25 2.05 -11.25 -49.19
CA MET A 25 1.52 -10.02 -48.58
C MET A 25 0.21 -10.27 -47.87
N PHE A 26 -0.70 -11.06 -48.45
CA PHE A 26 -1.96 -11.45 -47.79
C PHE A 26 -1.70 -12.22 -46.50
N GLU A 27 -0.77 -13.18 -46.52
CA GLU A 27 -0.41 -13.92 -45.31
C GLU A 27 0.18 -13.01 -44.23
N THR A 28 1.10 -12.13 -44.62
CA THR A 28 1.69 -11.15 -43.71
C THR A 28 0.63 -10.22 -43.12
N MET A 29 -0.35 -9.80 -43.92
CA MET A 29 -1.45 -8.96 -43.48
C MET A 29 -2.36 -9.69 -42.48
N ASN A 30 -2.67 -10.97 -42.72
CA ASN A 30 -3.43 -11.79 -41.79
C ASN A 30 -2.73 -11.92 -40.44
N ILE A 31 -1.42 -12.17 -40.45
CA ILE A 31 -0.61 -12.24 -39.22
C ILE A 31 -0.65 -10.90 -38.47
N LEU A 32 -0.53 -9.77 -39.18
CA LEU A 32 -0.60 -8.45 -38.56
C LEU A 32 -1.97 -8.18 -37.93
N ILE A 33 -3.05 -8.57 -38.58
CA ILE A 33 -4.42 -8.43 -38.06
C ILE A 33 -4.58 -9.27 -36.79
N GLU A 34 -4.13 -10.52 -36.79
CA GLU A 34 -4.26 -11.37 -35.62
C GLU A 34 -3.40 -10.85 -34.45
N ASN A 35 -2.18 -10.38 -34.73
CA ASN A 35 -1.34 -9.74 -33.71
C ASN A 35 -1.99 -8.48 -33.12
N GLN A 36 -2.63 -7.65 -33.96
CA GLN A 36 -3.36 -6.47 -33.48
C GLN A 36 -4.55 -6.85 -32.60
N LYS A 37 -5.27 -7.92 -32.96
CA LYS A 37 -6.38 -8.44 -32.16
C LYS A 37 -5.91 -8.95 -30.80
N VAL A 38 -4.83 -9.74 -30.76
CA VAL A 38 -4.24 -10.22 -29.50
C VAL A 38 -3.79 -9.03 -28.64
N LYS A 39 -3.16 -8.02 -29.24
CA LYS A 39 -2.74 -6.81 -28.53
C LYS A 39 -3.93 -6.06 -27.94
N SER A 40 -5.01 -5.88 -28.71
CA SER A 40 -6.23 -5.22 -28.22
C SER A 40 -6.82 -5.92 -26.99
N VAL A 41 -6.87 -7.25 -27.01
CA VAL A 41 -7.36 -8.04 -25.86
C VAL A 41 -6.44 -7.89 -24.66
N ALA A 42 -5.12 -7.87 -24.87
CA ALA A 42 -4.16 -7.63 -23.79
C ALA A 42 -4.32 -6.23 -23.18
N ASP A 43 -4.54 -5.21 -24.02
CA ASP A 43 -4.78 -3.82 -23.58
C ASP A 43 -6.06 -3.74 -22.73
N ASP A 44 -7.14 -4.41 -23.12
CA ASP A 44 -8.38 -4.49 -22.33
C ASP A 44 -8.16 -5.10 -20.94
N ILE A 45 -7.38 -6.19 -20.87
CA ILE A 45 -7.01 -6.83 -19.60
C ILE A 45 -6.20 -5.88 -18.71
N VAL A 46 -5.24 -5.16 -19.29
CA VAL A 46 -4.43 -4.17 -18.57
C VAL A 46 -5.32 -3.06 -18.01
N ILE A 47 -6.25 -2.53 -18.80
CA ILE A 47 -7.20 -1.50 -18.37
C ILE A 47 -8.07 -2.01 -17.21
N GLN A 48 -8.59 -3.24 -17.31
CA GLN A 48 -9.39 -3.84 -16.25
C GLN A 48 -8.58 -3.99 -14.95
N ASN A 49 -7.34 -4.45 -15.04
CA ASN A 49 -6.44 -4.60 -13.90
C ASN A 49 -6.12 -3.24 -13.26
N GLN A 50 -5.85 -2.22 -14.06
CA GLN A 50 -5.65 -0.84 -13.56
C GLN A 50 -6.91 -0.34 -12.83
N GLY A 51 -8.10 -0.60 -13.37
CA GLY A 51 -9.36 -0.27 -12.69
C GLY A 51 -9.50 -0.95 -11.32
N ASN A 52 -9.06 -2.21 -11.19
CA ASN A 52 -9.05 -2.91 -9.90
C ASN A 52 -8.02 -2.32 -8.93
N ILE A 53 -6.82 -1.97 -9.41
CA ILE A 53 -5.78 -1.33 -8.60
C ILE A 53 -6.28 0.00 -8.01
N ILE A 54 -6.94 0.83 -8.82
CA ILE A 54 -7.51 2.11 -8.38
C ILE A 54 -8.53 1.89 -7.25
N ARG A 55 -9.46 0.94 -7.41
CA ARG A 55 -10.44 0.62 -6.35
C ARG A 55 -9.77 0.14 -5.06
N ASN A 56 -8.73 -0.70 -5.16
CA ASN A 56 -7.99 -1.15 -3.99
C ASN A 56 -7.29 0.02 -3.29
N GLN A 57 -6.72 0.97 -4.05
CA GLN A 57 -6.12 2.18 -3.50
C GLN A 57 -7.14 3.06 -2.78
N GLU A 58 -8.36 3.20 -3.30
CA GLU A 58 -9.44 3.92 -2.60
C GLU A 58 -9.77 3.30 -1.24
N VAL A 59 -9.81 1.97 -1.15
CA VAL A 59 -10.04 1.24 0.11
C VAL A 59 -8.87 1.47 1.08
N ILE A 60 -7.63 1.42 0.59
CA ILE A 60 -6.43 1.68 1.41
C ILE A 60 -6.47 3.09 1.99
N VAL A 61 -6.81 4.11 1.17
CA VAL A 61 -6.91 5.50 1.65
C VAL A 61 -7.99 5.64 2.72
N LYS A 62 -9.16 5.02 2.54
CA LYS A 62 -10.22 5.03 3.58
C LYS A 62 -9.73 4.40 4.88
N ASN A 63 -9.02 3.27 4.81
CA ASN A 63 -8.45 2.62 5.98
C ASN A 63 -7.40 3.49 6.66
N GLN A 64 -6.54 4.18 5.90
CA GLN A 64 -5.55 5.12 6.45
C GLN A 64 -6.21 6.29 7.19
N VAL A 65 -7.28 6.87 6.64
CA VAL A 65 -8.05 7.92 7.33
C VAL A 65 -8.60 7.42 8.67
N ASN A 66 -9.14 6.20 8.70
CA ASN A 66 -9.63 5.59 9.95
C ASN A 66 -8.50 5.36 10.97
N ILE A 67 -7.33 4.89 10.51
CA ILE A 67 -6.16 4.70 11.37
C ILE A 67 -5.72 6.03 11.99
N ILE A 68 -5.65 7.10 11.19
CA ILE A 68 -5.28 8.44 11.68
C ILE A 68 -6.29 8.94 12.74
N ASN A 69 -7.58 8.75 12.50
CA ASN A 69 -8.61 9.12 13.48
C ASN A 69 -8.47 8.33 14.79
N ASN A 70 -8.20 7.03 14.70
CA ASN A 70 -7.96 6.19 15.88
C ASN A 70 -6.69 6.62 16.63
N GLN A 71 -5.61 6.93 15.92
CA GLN A 71 -4.37 7.45 16.52
C GLN A 71 -4.61 8.77 17.25
N LYS A 72 -5.40 9.68 16.68
CA LYS A 72 -5.78 10.93 17.35
C LYS A 72 -6.50 10.66 18.67
N LEU A 73 -7.48 9.76 18.68
CA LEU A 73 -8.19 9.38 19.91
C LEU A 73 -7.26 8.72 20.94
N ILE A 74 -6.30 7.90 20.50
CA ILE A 74 -5.29 7.30 21.39
C ILE A 74 -4.44 8.38 22.05
N VAL A 75 -3.99 9.38 21.30
CA VAL A 75 -3.20 10.51 21.84
C VAL A 75 -4.02 11.33 22.85
N GLU A 76 -5.29 11.63 22.53
CA GLU A 76 -6.19 12.32 23.45
C GLU A 76 -6.41 11.53 24.76
N ASN A 77 -6.54 10.21 24.66
CA ASN A 77 -6.63 9.32 25.81
C ASN A 77 -5.31 9.30 26.61
N GLN A 78 -4.14 9.27 25.96
CA GLN A 78 -2.85 9.32 26.64
C GLN A 78 -2.66 10.62 27.45
N VAL A 79 -3.06 11.77 26.88
CA VAL A 79 -3.04 13.06 27.59
C VAL A 79 -3.97 13.03 28.80
N THR A 80 -5.19 12.53 28.62
CA THR A 80 -6.18 12.41 29.71
C THR A 80 -5.66 11.51 30.84
N LEU A 81 -5.09 10.35 30.50
CA LEU A 81 -4.49 9.44 31.47
C LEU A 81 -3.30 10.08 32.21
N SER A 82 -2.47 10.88 31.53
CA SER A 82 -1.38 11.61 32.17
C SER A 82 -1.89 12.59 33.23
N VAL A 83 -2.98 13.32 32.94
CA VAL A 83 -3.62 14.23 33.91
C VAL A 83 -4.17 13.46 35.10
N LEU A 84 -4.85 12.32 34.86
CA LEU A 84 -5.39 11.49 35.93
C LEU A 84 -4.31 10.96 36.86
N VAL A 85 -3.17 10.51 36.34
CA VAL A 85 -2.03 10.06 37.15
C VAL A 85 -1.50 11.19 38.04
N LYS A 86 -1.35 12.40 37.50
CA LYS A 86 -0.92 13.58 38.28
C LYS A 86 -1.93 13.92 39.38
N LEU A 87 -3.22 13.88 39.08
CA LEU A 87 -4.28 14.12 40.07
C LEU A 87 -4.26 13.05 41.17
N GLN A 88 -4.08 11.77 40.81
CA GLN A 88 -3.96 10.68 41.77
C GLN A 88 -2.76 10.87 42.70
N ALA A 89 -1.61 11.31 42.18
CA ALA A 89 -0.43 11.63 42.99
C ALA A 89 -0.72 12.75 44.02
N ILE A 90 -1.38 13.83 43.59
CA ILE A 90 -1.75 14.93 44.48
C ILE A 90 -2.73 14.46 45.57
N ILE A 91 -3.74 13.67 45.20
CA ILE A 91 -4.73 13.15 46.16
C ILE A 91 -4.04 12.24 47.19
N LEU A 92 -3.20 11.31 46.73
CA LEU A 92 -2.49 10.38 47.59
C LEU A 92 -1.56 11.12 48.56
N ASN A 93 -0.79 12.09 48.07
CA ASN A 93 0.10 12.89 48.90
C ASN A 93 -0.68 13.65 50.00
N LYS A 94 -1.85 14.22 49.66
CA LYS A 94 -2.73 14.87 50.65
C LYS A 94 -3.29 13.89 51.67
N ILE A 95 -3.69 12.69 51.26
CA ILE A 95 -4.17 11.66 52.18
C ILE A 95 -3.06 11.24 53.14
N ASN A 96 -1.83 11.04 52.64
CA ASN A 96 -0.67 10.68 53.46
C ASN A 96 -0.34 11.80 54.48
N ALA A 97 -0.42 13.07 54.07
CA ALA A 97 -0.25 14.21 54.96
C ALA A 97 -1.32 14.25 56.08
N LEU A 98 -2.58 13.95 55.75
CA LEU A 98 -3.66 13.83 56.75
C LEU A 98 -3.44 12.65 57.71
N GLY A 99 -2.81 11.57 57.24
CA GLY A 99 -2.40 10.42 58.05
C GLY A 99 -1.13 10.63 58.89
N GLY A 100 -0.53 11.83 58.86
CA GLY A 100 0.66 12.18 59.63
C GLY A 100 2.01 11.85 58.96
N SER A 101 2.01 11.41 57.70
CA SER A 101 3.25 11.19 56.93
C SER A 101 3.75 12.50 56.31
N GLN A 102 5.02 12.83 56.51
CA GLN A 102 5.69 13.98 55.89
C GLN A 102 6.40 13.59 54.59
N GLU A 103 5.64 12.99 53.68
CA GLU A 103 6.12 12.58 52.36
C GLU A 103 6.02 13.76 51.37
N SER A 104 7.07 13.98 50.58
CA SER A 104 7.04 14.99 49.52
C SER A 104 6.19 14.52 48.34
N LEU A 105 5.65 15.46 47.55
CA LEU A 105 4.91 15.11 46.34
C LEU A 105 5.78 14.34 45.32
N GLU A 106 7.08 14.62 45.30
CA GLU A 106 8.04 13.94 44.42
C GLU A 106 8.19 12.45 44.78
N ASP A 107 8.24 12.14 46.07
CA ASP A 107 8.29 10.76 46.56
C ASP A 107 7.00 9.99 46.23
N THR A 108 5.84 10.66 46.31
CA THR A 108 4.55 10.07 45.92
C THR A 108 4.51 9.74 44.43
N ILE A 109 4.99 10.66 43.59
CA ILE A 109 5.08 10.47 42.14
C ILE A 109 6.03 9.30 41.82
N LEU A 110 7.18 9.23 42.47
CA LEU A 110 8.14 8.15 42.28
C LEU A 110 7.54 6.78 42.66
N THR A 111 6.78 6.73 43.75
CA THR A 111 6.07 5.52 44.18
C THR A 111 5.05 5.06 43.13
N ILE A 112 4.30 5.98 42.53
CA ILE A 112 3.34 5.67 41.47
C ILE A 112 4.04 5.17 40.20
N GLU A 113 5.16 5.77 39.80
CA GLU A 113 5.93 5.29 38.64
C GLU A 113 6.55 3.90 38.90
N ASN A 114 7.02 3.64 40.12
CA ASN A 114 7.50 2.30 40.52
C ASN A 114 6.39 1.25 40.46
N LEU A 115 5.19 1.59 40.95
CA LEU A 115 4.01 0.72 40.86
C LEU A 115 3.63 0.42 39.41
N LYS A 116 3.66 1.43 38.55
CA LYS A 116 3.40 1.31 37.10
C LYS A 116 4.45 0.43 36.40
N ALA A 117 5.73 0.56 36.76
CA ALA A 117 6.80 -0.28 36.23
C ALA A 117 6.66 -1.74 36.66
N ALA A 118 6.35 -1.99 37.95
CA ALA A 118 6.07 -3.32 38.46
C ALA A 118 4.90 -3.98 37.73
N TRP A 119 3.78 -3.26 37.57
CA TRP A 119 2.62 -3.71 36.80
C TRP A 119 2.92 -4.07 35.34
N ARG A 120 3.83 -3.33 34.68
CA ARG A 120 4.26 -3.64 33.31
C ARG A 120 5.07 -4.94 33.26
N SER A 121 5.94 -5.17 34.24
CA SER A 121 6.77 -6.39 34.30
C SER A 121 5.95 -7.67 34.53
N GLU A 122 4.79 -7.55 35.18
CA GLU A 122 3.87 -8.66 35.45
C GLU A 122 2.95 -9.02 34.26
N ARG A 123 2.88 -8.18 33.20
CA ARG A 123 2.05 -8.39 32.00
C ARG A 123 2.84 -8.23 30.69
N PRO A 124 3.61 -9.27 30.28
CA PRO A 124 4.44 -9.23 29.07
C PRO A 124 3.65 -9.12 27.75
N ASP A 125 2.36 -9.44 27.73
CA ASP A 125 1.51 -9.36 26.51
C ASP A 125 1.11 -7.93 26.10
N SER A 126 1.55 -6.91 26.84
CA SER A 126 1.21 -5.50 26.57
C SER A 126 2.16 -4.76 25.62
N HIS A 127 3.03 -5.49 24.90
CA HIS A 127 3.83 -4.94 23.80
C HIS A 127 2.96 -4.53 22.60
N VAL A 128 2.17 -3.47 22.77
CA VAL A 128 1.82 -2.60 21.65
C VAL A 128 3.11 -1.85 21.35
N GLN A 129 3.76 -2.26 20.26
CA GLN A 129 4.99 -1.67 19.74
C GLN A 129 4.92 -0.14 19.83
N GLU A 130 5.85 0.45 20.59
CA GLU A 130 6.09 1.89 20.56
C GLU A 130 6.35 2.28 19.10
N ALA A 131 5.38 2.95 18.48
CA ALA A 131 5.47 3.45 17.11
C ALA A 131 6.37 4.70 17.00
N ASP A 132 7.39 4.80 17.86
CA ASP A 132 8.29 5.96 17.97
C ASP A 132 9.57 5.82 17.11
N HIS A 133 9.55 4.93 16.13
CA HIS A 133 10.66 4.77 15.17
C HIS A 133 10.19 4.94 13.72
N LEU A 134 9.74 6.15 13.37
CA LEU A 134 9.65 6.60 11.98
C LEU A 134 10.41 7.91 11.70
N ASN A 135 11.26 8.35 12.63
CA ASN A 135 12.25 9.40 12.39
C ASN A 135 13.65 8.87 12.75
N SER A 136 14.28 8.16 11.82
CA SER A 136 15.73 7.94 11.76
C SER A 136 16.17 7.91 10.31
#